data_AF-A0A7X1L8T7-F1
#
_entry.id   AF-A0A7X1L8T7-F1
#
_cell.length_a   1.000
_cell.length_b   1.000
_cell.length_c   1.000
_cell.angle_alpha   90.00
_cell.angle_beta   90.00
_cell.angle_gamma   90.00
#
_symmetry.space_group_name_H-M   'P 1'
#
loop_
_entity.id
_entity.type
_entity.pdbx_description
1 polymer ?
#
loop_
_entity_poly.entity_id
_entity_poly.type
_entity_poly.pdbx_seq_one_letter_code
_entity_poly.pdbx_strand_id
1 'polypeptide(L)'
;MVSADDGYEPPTNSYLANSPWPMSHRNPYCQGSSPLRGPEASDTLGVDFSLVGMAPITLNFSAPYPDGKQYIRASSVTNISKADPNGDHVTVLAWGSDLRGLYRDG
;
A
#
# COMPACT_ATOMS: atom_id res chain seq x y z
N MET A 1 19.64 -1.75 15.70
CA MET A 1 18.31 -1.63 15.07
C MET A 1 17.63 -0.45 15.74
N VAL A 2 17.28 0.58 14.97
CA VAL A 2 16.52 1.72 15.49
C VAL A 2 15.05 1.34 15.37
N SER A 3 14.32 1.21 16.48
CA SER A 3 12.85 1.09 16.47
C SER A 3 12.26 2.32 15.78
N ALA A 4 11.07 2.21 15.20
CA ALA A 4 10.38 3.43 14.76
C ALA A 4 9.95 4.29 15.98
N ASP A 5 9.55 5.53 15.72
CA ASP A 5 9.45 6.64 16.69
C ASP A 5 8.62 6.36 17.96
N ASP A 6 7.74 5.35 17.96
CA ASP A 6 6.90 4.97 19.10
C ASP A 6 7.45 3.81 19.95
N GLY A 7 8.55 3.18 19.54
CA GLY A 7 9.19 2.05 20.24
C GLY A 7 8.50 0.69 20.08
N TYR A 8 7.37 0.62 19.37
CA TYR A 8 6.62 -0.62 19.13
C TYR A 8 6.70 -1.10 17.67
N GLU A 9 7.09 -0.20 16.77
CA GLU A 9 7.26 -0.53 15.36
C GLU A 9 8.61 -1.15 15.00
N PRO A 10 8.62 -2.09 14.04
CA PRO A 10 9.87 -2.64 13.52
C PRO A 10 10.69 -1.57 12.79
N PRO A 11 12.02 -1.72 12.74
CA PRO A 11 12.90 -0.78 12.05
C PRO A 11 12.52 -0.54 10.58
N THR A 12 12.50 0.72 10.16
CA THR A 12 12.22 1.13 8.78
C THR A 12 13.42 0.85 7.86
N ASN A 13 13.14 0.32 6.66
CA ASN A 13 14.14 0.14 5.60
C ASN A 13 13.86 1.12 4.45
N SER A 14 14.77 2.06 4.21
CA SER A 14 14.63 3.11 3.20
C SER A 14 14.57 2.62 1.76
N TYR A 15 14.99 1.38 1.50
CA TYR A 15 14.90 0.76 0.17
C TYR A 15 13.56 0.06 -0.10
N LEU A 16 12.68 -0.01 0.91
CA LEU A 16 11.35 -0.60 0.77
C LEU A 16 10.29 0.48 0.61
N ALA A 17 9.19 0.08 -0.02
CA ALA A 17 7.98 0.89 -0.10
C ALA A 17 7.50 1.26 1.31
N ASN A 18 7.15 2.53 1.52
CA ASN A 18 6.63 2.98 2.80
C ASN A 18 5.17 2.54 2.90
N SER A 19 4.88 1.54 3.73
CA SER A 19 3.52 1.02 3.84
C SER A 19 3.09 0.78 5.28
N PRO A 20 1.86 1.19 5.64
CA PRO A 20 1.23 0.74 6.86
C PRO A 20 0.81 -0.74 6.82
N TRP A 21 0.82 -1.40 5.65
CA TRP A 21 0.40 -2.80 5.45
C TRP A 21 1.37 -3.61 4.55
N PRO A 22 2.65 -3.76 4.94
CA PRO A 22 3.71 -4.31 4.07
C PRO A 22 3.64 -5.83 3.85
N MET A 23 2.83 -6.55 4.65
CA MET A 23 2.63 -7.99 4.57
C MET A 23 1.19 -8.33 4.98
N SER A 24 0.81 -9.62 4.97
CA SER A 24 -0.58 -10.07 5.18
C SER A 24 -1.19 -9.65 6.52
N HIS A 25 -0.34 -9.40 7.50
CA HIS A 25 -0.68 -8.67 8.71
C HIS A 25 0.23 -7.45 8.78
N ARG A 26 -0.07 -6.45 9.60
CA ARG A 26 0.78 -5.27 9.63
C ARG A 26 2.24 -5.55 9.99
N ASN A 27 2.45 -6.46 10.93
CA ASN A 27 3.74 -6.80 11.50
C ASN A 27 3.78 -8.28 11.94
N PRO A 28 4.94 -8.80 12.39
CA PRO A 28 5.07 -10.19 12.86
C PRO A 28 4.21 -10.58 14.07
N TYR A 29 3.60 -9.62 14.77
CA TYR A 29 2.65 -9.88 15.86
C TYR A 29 1.21 -10.06 15.38
N CYS A 30 1.00 -10.21 14.07
CA CYS A 30 -0.31 -10.39 13.44
C CYS A 30 -1.29 -9.23 13.72
N GLN A 31 -0.78 -8.02 13.89
CA GLN A 31 -1.61 -6.86 14.20
C GLN A 31 -2.47 -6.43 13.00
N GLY A 32 -3.77 -6.23 13.27
CA GLY A 32 -4.76 -5.74 12.29
C GLY A 32 -5.12 -4.25 12.44
N SER A 33 -4.42 -3.50 13.32
CA SER A 33 -4.57 -2.05 13.48
C SER A 33 -3.47 -1.29 12.74
N SER A 34 -3.78 -0.08 12.29
CA SER A 34 -2.85 0.87 11.64
C SER A 34 -2.00 1.62 12.68
N PRO A 35 -0.78 2.09 12.35
CA PRO A 35 -0.05 3.05 13.20
C PRO A 35 -0.52 4.49 12.96
N LEU A 36 -1.24 4.71 11.86
CA LEU A 36 -1.74 6.00 11.49
C LEU A 36 -2.88 6.33 12.45
N ARG A 37 -2.93 7.59 12.87
CA ARG A 37 -4.05 8.09 13.68
C ARG A 37 -5.37 7.79 12.98
N GLY A 38 -6.38 7.46 13.77
CA GLY A 38 -7.74 7.38 13.27
C GLY A 38 -8.28 8.77 12.89
N PRO A 39 -9.40 8.82 12.17
CA PRO A 39 -10.17 10.06 12.00
C PRO A 39 -10.55 10.69 13.34
N GLU A 40 -10.39 12.00 13.45
CA GLU A 40 -10.77 12.82 14.59
C GLU A 40 -11.92 13.78 14.21
N ALA A 41 -12.61 14.34 15.22
CA ALA A 41 -13.79 15.17 15.00
C ALA A 41 -13.56 16.43 14.13
N SER A 42 -12.31 16.89 14.02
CA SER A 42 -11.94 18.06 13.20
C SER A 42 -11.54 17.70 11.77
N ASP A 43 -11.42 16.41 11.43
CA ASP A 43 -11.02 15.97 10.11
C ASP A 43 -12.18 16.08 9.11
N THR A 44 -11.84 16.51 7.89
CA THR A 44 -12.73 16.34 6.73
C THR A 44 -12.34 15.05 6.01
N LEU A 45 -13.27 14.10 5.93
CA LEU A 45 -13.04 12.81 5.30
C LEU A 45 -13.50 12.84 3.84
N GLY A 46 -12.55 12.69 2.92
CA GLY A 46 -12.83 12.27 1.55
C GLY A 46 -12.94 10.75 1.51
N VAL A 47 -14.04 10.23 0.97
CA VAL A 47 -14.18 8.79 0.71
C VAL A 47 -14.10 8.59 -0.79
N ASP A 48 -13.07 7.87 -1.20
CA ASP A 48 -12.95 7.36 -2.55
C ASP A 48 -12.82 5.84 -2.49
N PHE A 49 -13.45 5.17 -3.45
CA PHE A 49 -13.48 3.73 -3.53
C PHE A 49 -13.29 3.28 -4.96
N SER A 50 -12.34 2.38 -5.14
CA SER A 50 -12.12 1.68 -6.39
C SER A 50 -12.26 0.18 -6.20
N LEU A 51 -13.05 -0.45 -7.08
CA LEU A 51 -13.19 -1.90 -7.12
C LEU A 51 -11.89 -2.53 -7.62
N VAL A 52 -11.16 -3.17 -6.71
CA VAL A 52 -9.91 -3.92 -7.01
C VAL A 52 -10.13 -5.42 -7.25
N GLY A 53 -11.38 -5.85 -7.46
CA GLY A 53 -11.78 -7.25 -7.70
C GLY A 53 -11.82 -8.08 -6.43
N MET A 54 -10.67 -8.40 -5.85
CA MET A 54 -10.55 -9.08 -4.55
C MET A 54 -9.93 -8.17 -3.50
N ALA A 55 -10.32 -8.34 -2.24
CA ALA A 55 -9.75 -7.59 -1.13
C ALA A 55 -8.23 -7.81 -1.07
N PRO A 56 -7.44 -6.73 -1.07
CA PRO A 56 -6.00 -6.86 -1.00
C PRO A 56 -5.56 -7.38 0.37
N ILE A 57 -4.65 -8.34 0.35
CA ILE A 57 -3.94 -8.87 1.51
C ILE A 57 -2.79 -7.94 1.90
N THR A 58 -2.12 -7.32 0.92
CA THR A 58 -1.05 -6.33 1.15
C THR A 58 -1.27 -5.09 0.31
N LEU A 59 -0.82 -3.95 0.82
CA LEU A 59 -0.83 -2.66 0.13
C LEU A 59 0.54 -2.04 0.32
N ASN A 60 1.19 -1.54 -0.73
CA ASN A 60 2.49 -0.89 -0.66
C ASN A 60 2.45 0.46 -1.38
N PHE A 61 2.76 1.55 -0.68
CA PHE A 61 2.85 2.87 -1.30
C PHE A 61 4.28 3.10 -1.80
N SER A 62 4.43 3.48 -3.07
CA SER A 62 5.73 3.83 -3.60
C SER A 62 6.31 5.05 -2.89
N ALA A 63 7.62 5.25 -3.01
CA ALA A 63 8.14 6.60 -2.83
C ALA A 63 7.45 7.55 -3.85
N PRO A 64 7.32 8.85 -3.55
CA PRO A 64 6.95 9.84 -4.55
C PRO A 64 7.94 9.79 -5.72
N TYR A 65 7.43 9.75 -6.94
CA TYR A 65 8.22 9.89 -8.17
C TYR A 65 8.64 11.36 -8.36
N PRO A 66 9.60 11.67 -9.26
CA PRO A 66 10.05 13.05 -9.48
C PRO A 66 8.95 14.05 -9.87
N ASP A 67 7.87 13.54 -10.48
CA ASP A 67 6.67 14.32 -10.84
C ASP A 67 5.68 14.48 -9.68
N GLY A 68 6.02 14.00 -8.48
CA GLY A 68 5.20 14.02 -7.29
C GLY A 68 4.13 12.93 -7.23
N LYS A 69 3.99 12.10 -8.27
CA LYS A 69 3.02 11.00 -8.24
C LYS A 69 3.45 9.92 -7.28
N GLN A 70 2.48 9.27 -6.66
CA GLN A 70 2.67 8.07 -5.85
C GLN A 70 1.77 6.98 -6.41
N TYR A 71 2.15 5.72 -6.26
CA TYR A 71 1.29 4.61 -6.64
C TYR A 71 1.12 3.64 -5.49
N ILE A 72 -0.09 3.13 -5.33
CA ILE A 72 -0.40 2.02 -4.43
C ILE A 72 -0.26 0.74 -5.23
N ARG A 73 0.53 -0.22 -4.72
CA ARG A 73 0.61 -1.57 -5.25
C ARG A 73 -0.09 -2.51 -4.29
N ALA A 74 -1.17 -3.14 -4.71
CA ALA A 74 -1.92 -4.08 -3.89
C ALA A 74 -1.70 -5.51 -4.37
N SER A 75 -1.75 -6.47 -3.46
CA SER A 75 -1.78 -7.89 -3.81
C SER A 75 -2.91 -8.60 -3.08
N SER A 76 -3.52 -9.57 -3.75
CA SER A 76 -4.53 -10.49 -3.21
C SER A 76 -4.11 -11.93 -3.55
N VAL A 77 -4.96 -12.91 -3.23
CA VAL A 77 -4.71 -14.32 -3.60
C VAL A 77 -4.52 -14.50 -5.10
N THR A 78 -5.23 -13.73 -5.92
CA THR A 78 -5.33 -13.95 -7.37
C THR A 78 -4.86 -12.79 -8.22
N ASN A 79 -4.71 -11.59 -7.64
CA ASN A 79 -4.47 -10.37 -8.39
C ASN A 79 -3.39 -9.49 -7.76
N ILE A 80 -2.64 -8.82 -8.63
CA ILE A 80 -1.81 -7.67 -8.28
C ILE A 80 -2.39 -6.46 -9.01
N SER A 81 -2.55 -5.35 -8.29
CA SER A 81 -3.04 -4.10 -8.85
C SER A 81 -2.09 -2.94 -8.56
N LYS A 82 -2.13 -1.94 -9.44
CA LYS A 82 -1.48 -0.65 -9.27
C LYS A 82 -2.56 0.43 -9.36
N ALA A 83 -2.63 1.31 -8.38
CA ALA A 83 -3.60 2.40 -8.32
C ALA A 83 -2.89 3.75 -8.15
N ASP A 84 -3.44 4.78 -8.79
CA ASP A 84 -3.13 6.17 -8.44
C ASP A 84 -3.97 6.54 -7.21
N PRO A 85 -3.37 6.93 -6.07
CA PRO A 85 -4.11 7.33 -4.88
C PRO A 85 -4.90 8.64 -5.05
N ASN A 86 -4.60 9.43 -6.09
CA ASN A 86 -5.19 10.74 -6.32
C ASN A 86 -6.07 10.79 -7.59
N GLY A 87 -6.33 9.66 -8.23
CA GLY A 87 -7.14 9.61 -9.44
C GLY A 87 -7.91 8.30 -9.57
N ASP A 88 -8.96 8.30 -10.39
CA ASP A 88 -9.89 7.18 -10.55
C ASP A 88 -9.30 5.94 -11.27
N HIS A 89 -7.97 5.89 -11.48
CA HIS A 89 -7.34 4.87 -12.30
C HIS A 89 -6.71 3.77 -11.46
N VAL A 90 -7.34 2.59 -11.52
CA VAL A 90 -6.79 1.33 -11.03
C VAL A 90 -6.49 0.42 -12.21
N THR A 91 -5.22 0.05 -12.37
CA THR A 91 -4.82 -1.01 -13.29
C THR A 91 -4.68 -2.33 -12.53
N VAL A 92 -5.54 -3.29 -12.82
CA VAL A 92 -5.37 -4.67 -12.34
C VAL A 92 -4.48 -5.39 -13.34
N LEU A 93 -3.26 -5.73 -12.90
CA LEU A 93 -2.17 -6.15 -13.80
C LEU A 93 -2.01 -7.67 -13.91
N ALA A 94 -2.66 -8.47 -13.05
CA ALA A 94 -2.58 -9.91 -13.15
C ALA A 94 -3.87 -10.61 -12.70
N TRP A 95 -4.34 -11.57 -13.49
CA TRP A 95 -4.94 -12.84 -13.02
C TRP A 95 -3.85 -13.90 -13.18
N GLY A 96 -3.79 -14.90 -12.30
CA GLY A 96 -2.68 -15.84 -12.17
C GLY A 96 -1.90 -16.17 -13.46
N SER A 97 -0.56 -16.06 -13.37
CA SER A 97 0.52 -16.58 -14.23
C SER A 97 1.35 -15.63 -15.11
N ASP A 98 1.04 -14.35 -15.30
CA ASP A 98 1.93 -13.45 -16.07
C ASP A 98 2.31 -12.16 -15.33
N LEU A 99 3.44 -12.20 -14.63
CA LEU A 99 4.05 -11.08 -13.90
C LEU A 99 5.01 -10.24 -14.76
N ARG A 100 5.16 -10.54 -16.06
CA ARG A 100 6.23 -9.93 -16.90
C ARG A 100 5.94 -8.50 -17.34
N GLY A 101 4.73 -7.98 -17.12
CA GLY A 101 4.36 -6.59 -17.46
C GLY A 101 4.82 -5.53 -16.45
N LEU A 102 5.33 -5.91 -15.28
CA LEU A 102 5.48 -5.00 -14.13
C LEU A 102 6.65 -4.00 -14.19
N TYR A 103 7.53 -4.09 -15.19
CA TYR A 103 8.76 -3.28 -15.27
C TYR A 103 8.89 -2.42 -16.54
N ARG A 104 7.88 -2.38 -17.41
CA ARG A 104 8.01 -1.70 -18.72
C ARG A 104 7.52 -0.26 -18.80
N ASP A 105 6.78 0.20 -17.79
CA ASP A 105 6.29 1.58 -17.76
C ASP A 105 6.93 2.35 -16.60
N GLY A 106 8.10 2.91 -16.89
CA GLY A 106 8.88 3.82 -16.05
C GLY A 106 9.80 4.67 -16.90
#